data_AF-A0ABD6BXE2-F1
#
_entry.id   AF-A0ABD6BXE2-F1
#
_cell.length_a   1.000
_cell.length_b   1.000
_cell.length_c   1.000
_cell.angle_alpha   90.00
_cell.angle_beta   90.00
_cell.angle_gamma   90.00
#
_symmetry.space_group_name_H-M   'P 1'
#
loop_
_entity.id
_entity.type
_entity.pdbx_description
1 polymer ?
#
loop_
_entity_poly.entity_id
_entity_poly.type
_entity_poly.pdbx_seq_one_letter_code
_entity_poly.pdbx_strand_id
1 'polypeptide(L)'
;MLVSEDHIVERIDVDERDLYDNPPGVHLRHNNTQPTVMSDGIDFIAVIETDTENIYRLDYRGYEFGRLQVTKGGVEEIGALLTTNTRGVPNWTLDTTTVDVADPPWWIPKEAKISPTETCGLCGDTFPASDVFTTHDLPPEADSPIVCQDCLRRR
;
A
#
# COMPACT_ATOMS: atom_id res chain seq x y z
N MET A 1 -10.68 -11.11 -2.41
CA MET A 1 -11.78 -10.14 -2.66
C MET A 1 -11.42 -8.86 -1.92
N LEU A 2 -11.33 -7.74 -2.64
CA LEU A 2 -10.76 -6.48 -2.14
C LEU A 2 -11.61 -5.80 -1.05
N VAL A 3 -12.92 -5.93 -1.16
CA VAL A 3 -13.93 -5.34 -0.27
C VAL A 3 -15.15 -6.26 -0.28
N SER A 4 -15.90 -6.32 0.81
CA SER A 4 -17.11 -7.12 0.91
C SER A 4 -18.20 -6.64 -0.08
N GLU A 5 -18.95 -7.57 -0.68
CA GLU A 5 -19.98 -7.26 -1.69
C GLU A 5 -21.05 -6.28 -1.18
N ASP A 6 -21.39 -6.35 0.11
CA ASP A 6 -22.37 -5.44 0.75
C ASP A 6 -21.93 -3.96 0.76
N HIS A 7 -20.64 -3.71 0.52
CA HIS A 7 -20.10 -2.36 0.41
C HIS A 7 -19.86 -1.90 -1.02
N ILE A 8 -20.06 -2.77 -2.02
CA ILE A 8 -19.94 -2.43 -3.43
C ILE A 8 -21.26 -1.85 -3.92
N VAL A 9 -21.21 -0.60 -4.33
CA VAL A 9 -22.35 0.09 -4.96
C VAL A 9 -22.41 -0.25 -6.44
N GLU A 10 -21.27 -0.20 -7.12
CA GLU A 10 -21.19 -0.47 -8.55
C GLU A 10 -19.81 -1.02 -8.93
N ARG A 11 -19.80 -1.95 -9.88
CA ARG A 11 -18.61 -2.41 -10.59
C ARG A 11 -18.57 -1.72 -11.94
N ILE A 12 -17.55 -0.90 -12.17
CA ILE A 12 -17.41 -0.13 -13.40
C ILE A 12 -16.45 -0.90 -14.31
N ASP A 13 -16.95 -1.28 -15.48
CA ASP A 13 -16.12 -1.87 -16.53
C ASP A 13 -15.17 -0.80 -17.08
N VAL A 14 -13.88 -1.09 -17.05
CA VAL A 14 -12.81 -0.16 -17.45
C VAL A 14 -11.76 -0.91 -18.24
N ASP A 15 -11.22 -0.27 -19.27
CA ASP A 15 -10.00 -0.75 -19.89
C ASP A 15 -8.82 -0.40 -18.99
N GLU A 16 -7.79 -1.26 -18.94
CA GLU A 16 -6.57 -0.98 -18.17
C GLU A 16 -5.95 0.37 -18.56
N ARG A 17 -6.07 0.76 -19.84
CA ARG A 17 -5.58 2.05 -20.36
C ARG A 17 -6.33 3.26 -19.79
N ASP A 18 -7.52 3.06 -19.24
CA ASP A 18 -8.34 4.10 -18.62
C ASP A 18 -8.01 4.30 -17.13
N LEU A 19 -7.17 3.43 -16.56
CA LEU A 19 -6.59 3.60 -15.24
C LEU A 19 -5.37 4.51 -15.36
N TYR A 20 -5.55 5.78 -15.02
CA TYR A 20 -4.47 6.78 -15.01
C TYR A 20 -3.24 6.27 -14.25
N ASP A 21 -2.04 6.60 -14.75
CA ASP A 21 -0.80 6.30 -14.03
C ASP A 21 -0.72 6.98 -12.66
N ASN A 22 -1.38 8.12 -12.54
CA ASN A 22 -1.47 8.92 -11.33
C ASN A 22 -2.91 9.46 -11.17
N PRO A 23 -3.88 8.62 -10.75
CA PRO A 23 -5.25 9.07 -10.53
C PRO A 23 -5.28 10.09 -9.37
N PRO A 24 -6.33 10.92 -9.25
CA PRO A 24 -6.49 11.77 -8.06
C PRO A 24 -6.70 10.92 -6.79
N GLY A 25 -6.73 11.57 -5.63
CA GLY A 25 -7.05 10.92 -4.36
C GLY A 25 -5.84 10.35 -3.62
N VAL A 26 -6.12 9.48 -2.65
CA VAL A 26 -5.12 8.87 -1.77
C VAL A 26 -4.65 7.55 -2.34
N HIS A 27 -3.34 7.34 -2.43
CA HIS A 27 -2.79 6.10 -2.98
C HIS A 27 -2.18 5.21 -1.90
N LEU A 28 -2.44 3.91 -2.00
CA LEU A 28 -1.65 2.88 -1.35
C LEU A 28 -0.93 2.05 -2.40
N ARG A 29 0.33 1.72 -2.10
CA ARG A 29 1.18 0.87 -2.93
C ARG A 29 1.60 -0.35 -2.13
N HIS A 30 1.58 -1.51 -2.77
CA HIS A 30 2.14 -2.70 -2.19
C HIS A 30 3.67 -2.59 -2.18
N ASN A 31 4.25 -2.84 -1.01
CA ASN A 31 5.70 -2.81 -0.82
C ASN A 31 6.27 -4.18 -1.17
N ASN A 32 6.74 -4.36 -2.40
CA ASN A 32 7.40 -5.61 -2.78
C ASN A 32 8.82 -5.68 -2.22
N THR A 33 8.92 -6.06 -0.95
CA THR A 33 10.21 -6.13 -0.25
C THR A 33 11.09 -7.30 -0.70
N GLN A 34 10.57 -8.23 -1.51
CA GLN A 34 11.31 -9.34 -2.10
C GLN A 34 11.07 -9.37 -3.61
N PRO A 35 11.84 -8.61 -4.42
CA PRO A 35 11.59 -8.45 -5.85
C PRO A 35 11.57 -9.76 -6.65
N THR A 36 12.19 -10.81 -6.12
CA THR A 36 12.24 -12.14 -6.74
C THR A 36 10.98 -12.97 -6.49
N VAL A 37 10.13 -12.56 -5.55
CA VAL A 37 8.83 -13.19 -5.27
C VAL A 37 7.78 -12.49 -6.13
N MET A 38 7.18 -13.26 -7.05
CA MET A 38 5.99 -12.80 -7.75
C MET A 38 4.83 -12.73 -6.76
N SER A 39 4.20 -11.57 -6.68
CA SER A 39 2.97 -11.40 -5.90
C SER A 39 1.79 -11.44 -6.86
N ASP A 40 0.92 -12.42 -6.69
CA ASP A 40 -0.37 -12.44 -7.36
C ASP A 40 -1.31 -11.42 -6.69
N GLY A 41 -2.17 -10.75 -7.47
CA GLY A 41 -3.19 -9.81 -6.98
C GLY A 41 -2.92 -8.35 -7.33
N ILE A 42 -3.44 -7.43 -6.52
CA ILE A 42 -3.30 -5.98 -6.71
C ILE A 42 -2.02 -5.45 -6.05
N ASP A 43 -1.36 -4.49 -6.66
CA ASP A 43 -0.17 -3.82 -6.13
C ASP A 43 -0.35 -2.31 -5.95
N PHE A 44 -1.48 -1.77 -6.41
CA PHE A 44 -1.83 -0.36 -6.29
C PHE A 44 -3.34 -0.20 -6.08
N ILE A 45 -3.69 0.77 -5.26
CA ILE A 45 -5.07 1.24 -5.10
C ILE A 45 -5.09 2.75 -4.90
N ALA A 46 -6.04 3.41 -5.53
CA ALA A 46 -6.38 4.80 -5.31
C ALA A 46 -7.79 4.92 -4.75
N VAL A 47 -7.93 5.63 -3.64
CA VAL A 47 -9.20 5.99 -3.01
C VAL A 47 -9.53 7.42 -3.40
N ILE A 48 -10.60 7.60 -4.16
CA ILE A 48 -10.99 8.88 -4.75
C ILE A 48 -12.37 9.27 -4.20
N GLU A 49 -12.47 10.49 -3.66
CA GLU A 49 -13.75 11.06 -3.27
C GLU A 49 -14.62 11.31 -4.50
N THR A 50 -15.93 11.07 -4.37
CA THR A 50 -16.90 11.37 -5.43
C THR A 50 -17.78 12.54 -5.02
N ASP A 51 -18.56 13.07 -5.96
CA ASP A 51 -19.56 14.11 -5.68
C ASP A 51 -20.75 13.57 -4.86
N THR A 52 -20.85 12.25 -4.66
CA THR A 52 -21.91 11.61 -3.89
C THR A 52 -21.45 11.33 -2.46
N GLU A 53 -22.25 11.80 -1.49
CA GLU A 53 -21.94 11.62 -0.07
C GLU A 53 -21.78 10.14 0.30
N ASN A 54 -20.73 9.82 1.05
CA ASN A 54 -20.40 8.46 1.52
C ASN A 54 -20.15 7.43 0.41
N ILE A 55 -19.95 7.87 -0.84
CA ILE A 55 -19.56 7.02 -1.95
C ILE A 55 -18.16 7.42 -2.43
N TYR A 56 -17.31 6.42 -2.59
CA TYR A 56 -15.92 6.58 -2.98
C TYR A 56 -15.64 5.72 -4.20
N ARG A 57 -14.79 6.23 -5.09
CA ARG A 57 -14.30 5.46 -6.24
C ARG A 57 -12.96 4.83 -5.87
N LEU A 58 -12.84 3.55 -6.17
CA LEU A 58 -11.60 2.80 -6.08
C LEU A 58 -11.10 2.50 -7.47
N ASP A 59 -9.88 2.90 -7.76
CA ASP A 59 -9.14 2.45 -8.94
C ASP A 59 -8.01 1.54 -8.43
N TYR A 60 -7.97 0.28 -8.87
CA TYR A 60 -6.93 -0.67 -8.47
C TYR A 60 -6.29 -1.35 -9.69
N ARG A 61 -5.00 -1.69 -9.56
CA ARG A 61 -4.22 -2.38 -10.59
C ARG A 61 -3.18 -3.34 -9.98
N GLY A 62 -2.58 -4.14 -10.84
CA GLY A 62 -1.66 -5.22 -10.53
C GLY A 62 -1.87 -6.37 -11.54
N TYR A 63 -1.84 -7.61 -11.07
CA TYR A 63 -2.30 -8.76 -11.85
C TYR A 63 -3.81 -8.70 -12.12
N GLU A 64 -4.57 -8.15 -11.18
CA GLU A 64 -5.98 -7.79 -11.34
C GLU A 64 -6.12 -6.26 -11.39
N PHE A 65 -7.03 -5.77 -12.20
CA PHE A 65 -7.33 -4.35 -12.28
C PHE A 65 -8.84 -4.11 -12.37
N GLY A 66 -9.26 -2.91 -12.01
CA GLY A 66 -10.65 -2.51 -12.18
C GLY A 66 -11.00 -1.24 -11.44
N ARG A 67 -12.29 -0.91 -11.52
CA ARG A 67 -12.88 0.25 -10.85
C ARG A 67 -14.15 -0.13 -10.11
N LEU A 68 -14.27 0.35 -8.88
CA LEU A 68 -15.45 0.16 -8.04
C LEU A 68 -15.95 1.50 -7.52
N GLN A 69 -17.27 1.60 -7.33
CA GLN A 69 -17.83 2.53 -6.36
C GLN A 69 -18.16 1.75 -5.09
N VAL A 70 -17.69 2.27 -3.96
CA VAL A 70 -17.89 1.64 -2.65
C VAL A 70 -18.47 2.65 -1.66
N THR A 71 -19.15 2.10 -0.66
CA THR A 71 -19.61 2.90 0.48
C THR A 71 -18.44 3.33 1.37
N LYS A 72 -18.69 4.32 2.24
CA LYS A 72 -17.80 4.73 3.33
C LYS A 72 -17.24 3.52 4.11
N GLY A 73 -18.10 2.58 4.48
CA GLY A 73 -17.69 1.36 5.20
C GLY A 73 -16.76 0.45 4.39
N GLY A 74 -16.92 0.42 3.06
CA GLY A 74 -16.01 -0.31 2.18
C GLY A 74 -14.60 0.29 2.15
N VAL A 75 -14.47 1.62 2.23
CA VAL A 75 -13.16 2.28 2.32
C VAL A 75 -12.49 1.99 3.67
N GLU A 76 -13.25 2.00 4.77
CA GLU A 76 -12.74 1.59 6.09
C GLU A 76 -12.27 0.14 6.10
N GLU A 77 -13.02 -0.77 5.47
CA GLU A 77 -12.65 -2.18 5.34
C GLU A 77 -11.32 -2.35 4.59
N ILE A 78 -11.13 -1.61 3.50
CA ILE A 78 -9.87 -1.61 2.75
C ILE A 78 -8.73 -1.04 3.58
N GLY A 79 -8.95 0.09 4.24
CA GLY A 79 -7.97 0.69 5.15
C GLY A 79 -7.53 -0.32 6.21
N ALA A 80 -8.47 -1.01 6.84
CA ALA A 80 -8.17 -2.07 7.80
C ALA A 80 -7.43 -3.25 7.16
N LEU A 81 -7.91 -3.78 6.03
CA LEU A 81 -7.34 -4.95 5.36
C LEU A 81 -5.88 -4.72 4.96
N LEU A 82 -5.59 -3.58 4.32
CA LEU A 82 -4.29 -3.31 3.73
C LEU A 82 -3.24 -2.88 4.78
N THR A 83 -3.70 -2.32 5.90
CA THR A 83 -2.79 -1.78 6.93
C THR A 83 -2.66 -2.68 8.16
N THR A 84 -3.51 -3.71 8.28
CA THR A 84 -3.36 -4.75 9.31
C THR A 84 -2.21 -5.67 8.94
N ASN A 85 -1.01 -5.30 9.36
CA ASN A 85 0.17 -6.12 9.16
C ASN A 85 0.57 -6.85 10.45
N THR A 86 0.45 -8.17 10.44
CA THR A 86 0.81 -9.03 11.57
C THR A 86 2.31 -9.39 11.62
N ARG A 87 3.11 -9.01 10.60
CA ARG A 87 4.52 -9.44 10.47
C ARG A 87 5.57 -8.33 10.61
N GLY A 88 5.17 -7.07 10.83
CA GLY A 88 6.10 -5.99 11.18
C GLY A 88 6.92 -5.38 10.03
N VAL A 89 6.72 -5.81 8.79
CA VAL A 89 7.26 -5.16 7.58
C VAL A 89 6.07 -4.59 6.81
N PRO A 90 5.98 -3.29 6.53
CA PRO A 90 4.78 -2.72 5.90
C PRO A 90 4.59 -3.28 4.49
N ASN A 91 3.61 -4.19 4.31
CA ASN A 91 3.21 -4.77 3.02
C ASN A 91 2.54 -3.74 2.11
N TRP A 92 1.97 -2.68 2.71
CA TRP A 92 1.37 -1.56 1.99
C TRP A 92 1.87 -0.25 2.59
N THR A 93 2.19 0.70 1.74
CA THR A 93 2.67 2.03 2.10
C THR A 93 1.74 3.10 1.55
N LEU A 94 1.46 4.13 2.34
CA LEU A 94 0.82 5.34 1.85
C LEU A 94 1.78 6.11 0.96
N ASP A 95 1.30 6.58 -0.19
CA ASP A 95 2.07 7.46 -1.04
C ASP A 95 2.15 8.85 -0.40
N THR A 96 3.31 9.18 0.17
CA THR A 96 3.56 10.44 0.89
C THR A 96 3.48 11.68 0.00
N THR A 97 3.39 11.50 -1.33
CA THR A 97 3.13 12.62 -2.26
C THR A 97 1.65 12.99 -2.33
N THR A 98 0.77 12.07 -1.90
CA THR A 98 -0.70 12.24 -1.92
C THR A 98 -1.30 12.44 -0.54
N VAL A 99 -0.56 12.07 0.53
CA VAL A 99 -1.04 12.08 1.92
C VAL A 99 0.02 12.64 2.86
N ASP A 100 -0.42 13.48 3.79
CA ASP A 100 0.37 13.79 4.98
C ASP A 100 0.30 12.62 5.97
N VAL A 101 1.40 11.90 6.14
CA VAL A 101 1.47 10.76 7.06
C VAL A 101 1.32 11.14 8.54
N ALA A 102 1.53 12.41 8.89
CA ALA A 102 1.25 12.92 10.23
C ALA A 102 -0.26 13.12 10.48
N ASP A 103 -1.06 13.20 9.42
CA ASP A 103 -2.52 13.31 9.43
C ASP A 103 -3.13 12.31 8.44
N PRO A 104 -3.07 10.99 8.77
CA PRO A 104 -3.53 9.96 7.85
C PRO A 104 -5.04 10.10 7.57
N PRO A 105 -5.50 9.64 6.40
CA PRO A 105 -6.90 9.67 6.05
C PRO A 105 -7.76 8.96 7.10
N TRP A 106 -8.98 9.47 7.33
CA TRP A 106 -9.88 9.01 8.39
C TRP A 106 -10.23 7.51 8.35
N TRP A 107 -10.09 6.86 7.20
CA TRP A 107 -10.36 5.43 6.97
C TRP A 107 -9.13 4.53 7.21
N ILE A 108 -7.96 5.12 7.49
CA ILE A 108 -6.79 4.38 7.97
C ILE A 108 -6.96 4.18 9.49
N PRO A 109 -6.92 2.95 10.00
CA PRO A 109 -6.97 2.68 11.44
C PRO A 109 -5.86 3.44 12.18
N LYS A 110 -6.17 4.04 13.33
CA LYS A 110 -5.18 4.79 14.12
C LYS A 110 -4.05 3.92 14.64
N GLU A 111 -4.34 2.63 14.82
CA GLU A 111 -3.40 1.62 15.27
C GLU A 111 -2.52 1.08 14.13
N ALA A 112 -2.80 1.45 12.88
CA ALA A 112 -2.00 1.07 11.73
C ALA A 112 -0.60 1.66 11.84
N LYS A 113 0.41 0.79 11.89
CA LYS A 113 1.82 1.20 11.87
C LYS A 113 2.28 1.45 10.44
N ILE A 114 1.76 2.52 9.83
CA ILE A 114 2.26 2.98 8.53
C ILE A 114 3.40 3.95 8.81
N SER A 115 4.62 3.43 8.83
CA SER A 115 5.80 4.28 8.93
C SER A 115 6.16 4.81 7.54
N PRO A 116 6.40 6.12 7.34
CA PRO A 116 6.89 6.65 6.07
C PRO A 116 8.34 6.25 5.79
N THR A 117 9.08 5.87 6.85
CA THR A 117 10.50 5.51 6.76
C THR A 117 10.79 4.27 7.58
N GLU A 118 11.82 3.54 7.18
CA GLU A 118 12.34 2.40 7.92
C GLU A 118 13.84 2.56 8.17
N THR A 119 14.36 1.83 9.16
CA THR A 119 15.79 1.83 9.50
C THR A 119 16.45 0.57 8.98
N CYS A 120 17.57 0.74 8.26
CA CYS A 120 18.34 -0.35 7.69
C CYS A 120 19.05 -1.15 8.80
N GLY A 121 18.80 -2.44 8.87
CA GLY A 121 19.45 -3.36 9.82
C GLY A 121 20.95 -3.57 9.57
N LEU A 122 21.50 -3.09 8.44
CA LEU A 122 22.93 -3.20 8.11
C LEU A 122 23.73 -1.93 8.37
N CYS A 123 23.27 -0.78 7.86
CA CYS A 123 23.98 0.49 8.01
C CYS A 123 23.40 1.40 9.10
N GLY A 124 22.20 1.11 9.61
CA GLY A 124 21.49 1.95 10.57
C GLY A 124 20.86 3.21 9.95
N ASP A 125 21.00 3.44 8.64
CA ASP A 125 20.43 4.61 7.98
C ASP A 125 18.90 4.49 7.88
N THR A 126 18.23 5.63 8.00
CA THR A 126 16.79 5.77 7.76
C THR A 126 16.53 6.07 6.29
N PHE A 127 15.58 5.36 5.69
CA PHE A 127 15.24 5.49 4.26
C PHE A 127 13.73 5.32 4.04
N PRO A 128 13.17 5.67 2.86
CA PRO A 128 11.74 5.57 2.61
C PRO A 128 11.22 4.14 2.78
N ALA A 129 10.07 3.97 3.44
CA ALA A 129 9.47 2.65 3.65
C ALA A 129 9.10 1.95 2.32
N SER A 130 8.93 2.70 1.23
CA SER A 130 8.73 2.19 -0.13
C SER A 130 9.95 1.47 -0.71
N ASP A 131 11.14 1.71 -0.15
CA ASP A 131 12.40 1.20 -0.67
C ASP A 131 12.95 0.06 0.21
N VAL A 132 12.08 -0.58 0.99
CA VAL A 132 12.41 -1.66 1.91
C VAL A 132 12.69 -2.94 1.13
N PHE A 133 13.81 -3.56 1.43
CA PHE A 133 14.10 -4.92 1.01
C PHE A 133 14.17 -5.84 2.23
N THR A 134 13.64 -7.04 2.10
CA THR A 134 13.81 -8.09 3.10
C THR A 134 14.62 -9.24 2.51
N THR A 135 15.63 -9.70 3.25
CA THR A 135 16.48 -10.82 2.85
C THR A 135 16.65 -11.79 4.01
N HIS A 136 16.58 -13.08 3.71
CA HIS A 136 16.74 -14.15 4.71
C HIS A 136 18.20 -14.44 5.05
N ASP A 137 19.12 -14.06 4.17
CA ASP A 137 20.53 -14.35 4.30
C ASP A 137 21.25 -13.10 4.78
N LEU A 138 21.10 -12.72 6.05
CA LEU A 138 21.77 -11.55 6.60
C LEU A 138 23.00 -11.94 7.41
N PRO A 139 24.04 -11.09 7.42
CA PRO A 139 25.15 -11.29 8.35
C PRO A 139 24.64 -11.28 9.80
N PRO A 140 25.30 -12.00 10.72
CA PRO A 140 24.89 -12.08 12.12
C PRO A 140 24.82 -10.74 12.84
N GLU A 141 25.54 -9.73 12.33
CA GLU A 141 25.56 -8.37 12.89
C GLU A 141 24.34 -7.52 12.49
N ALA A 142 23.45 -8.02 11.64
CA ALA A 142 22.28 -7.28 11.22
C ALA A 142 21.26 -7.17 12.36
N ASP A 143 20.86 -5.95 12.70
CA ASP A 143 19.90 -5.69 13.79
C ASP A 143 18.46 -6.04 13.39
N SER A 144 18.16 -6.10 12.09
CA SER A 144 16.83 -6.38 11.55
C SER A 144 16.88 -6.99 10.15
N PRO A 145 15.80 -7.66 9.70
CA PRO A 145 15.70 -8.18 8.33
C PRO A 145 15.47 -7.11 7.25
N ILE A 146 15.31 -5.84 7.64
CA ILE A 146 15.00 -4.71 6.76
C ILE A 146 16.30 -4.09 6.25
N VAL A 147 16.43 -3.95 4.93
CA VAL A 147 17.66 -3.48 4.28
C VAL A 147 17.33 -2.40 3.26
N CYS A 148 18.15 -1.36 3.19
CA CYS A 148 18.04 -0.33 2.14
C CYS A 148 18.59 -0.82 0.80
N GLN A 149 18.16 -0.19 -0.30
CA GLN A 149 18.59 -0.54 -1.65
C GLN A 149 20.13 -0.53 -1.82
N ASP A 150 20.81 0.42 -1.20
CA ASP A 150 22.27 0.57 -1.32
C ASP A 150 23.02 -0.59 -0.68
N CYS A 151 22.57 -1.05 0.50
CA CYS A 151 23.18 -2.20 1.16
C CYS A 151 22.88 -3.50 0.40
N LEU A 152 21.68 -3.64 -0.19
CA LEU A 152 21.34 -4.79 -1.02
C LEU A 152 22.23 -4.86 -2.28
N ARG A 153 22.47 -3.73 -2.96
CA ARG A 153 23.27 -3.68 -4.19
C ARG A 153 24.77 -3.94 -4.00
N ARG A 154 25.29 -3.73 -2.79
CA ARG A 154 26.71 -3.92 -2.47
C ARG A 154 27.05 -5.37 -2.11
N ARG A 155 26.08 -6.26 -2.13
CA ARG A 155 26.20 -7.69 -1.83
C ARG A 155 26.28 -8.50 -3.11
#